data_AF-A0A8C2EPQ2-F1
#
_entry.id   AF-A0A8C2EPQ2-F1
#
_cell.length_a   1.000
_cell.length_b   1.000
_cell.length_c   1.000
_cell.angle_alpha   90.00
_cell.angle_beta   90.00
_cell.angle_gamma   90.00
#
_symmetry.space_group_name_H-M   'P 1'
#
loop_
_entity.id
_entity.type
_entity.pdbx_description
1 polymer ?
#
loop_
_entity_poly.entity_id
_entity_poly.type
_entity_poly.pdbx_seq_one_letter_code
_entity_poly.pdbx_strand_id
1 'polypeptide(L)'
;MLYLEDYLEMIEQLPMDLRDRFTEMREMDLQVQNAMDQLEQRVNEFFTNAKKNKPEWREEQMEIIKKDYYKALEDADEKVQLANQIYDLVSNFSKVKVAPGY
;
A
#
# COMPACT_ATOMS: atom_id res chain seq x y z
N MET A 1 -36.27 0.50 -16.98
CA MET A 1 -35.87 -0.80 -16.41
C MET A 1 -34.36 -0.86 -16.23
N LEU A 2 -33.56 -0.54 -17.26
CA LEU A 2 -32.09 -0.44 -17.20
C LEU A 2 -31.51 0.28 -15.97
N TYR A 3 -31.96 1.50 -15.64
CA TYR A 3 -31.44 2.25 -14.49
C TYR A 3 -31.58 1.56 -13.12
N LEU A 4 -32.58 0.69 -12.93
CA LEU A 4 -32.80 0.00 -11.66
C LEU A 4 -31.94 -1.28 -11.59
N GLU A 5 -31.77 -1.96 -12.71
CA GLU A 5 -30.90 -3.13 -12.84
C GLU A 5 -29.43 -2.73 -12.65
N ASP A 6 -28.98 -1.64 -13.30
CA ASP A 6 -27.63 -1.10 -13.13
C ASP A 6 -27.36 -0.69 -11.65
N TYR A 7 -28.38 -0.16 -10.96
CA TYR A 7 -28.29 0.19 -9.54
C TYR A 7 -28.20 -1.03 -8.62
N LEU A 8 -28.99 -2.07 -8.92
CA LEU A 8 -28.98 -3.32 -8.14
C LEU A 8 -27.66 -4.05 -8.30
N GLU A 9 -27.15 -4.14 -9.53
CA GLU A 9 -25.84 -4.76 -9.82
C GLU A 9 -24.70 -4.02 -9.11
N MET A 10 -24.73 -2.68 -9.12
CA MET A 10 -23.75 -1.84 -8.42
C MET A 10 -23.79 -2.02 -6.88
N ILE A 11 -24.97 -2.26 -6.28
CA ILE A 11 -25.10 -2.51 -4.84
C ILE A 11 -24.66 -3.93 -4.47
N GLU A 12 -24.89 -4.91 -5.35
CA GLU A 12 -24.52 -6.32 -5.11
C GLU A 12 -23.01 -6.58 -5.23
N GLN A 13 -22.30 -5.89 -6.13
CA GLN A 13 -20.85 -6.06 -6.32
C GLN A 13 -20.00 -5.34 -5.25
N LEU A 14 -20.49 -4.25 -4.67
CA LEU A 14 -19.74 -3.43 -3.71
C LEU A 14 -19.13 -4.23 -2.54
N PRO A 15 -19.86 -5.11 -1.82
CA PRO A 15 -19.27 -5.84 -0.70
C PRO A 15 -18.11 -6.74 -1.13
N MET A 16 -18.15 -7.25 -2.37
CA MET A 16 -17.07 -8.04 -2.95
C MET A 16 -15.87 -7.13 -3.27
N ASP A 17 -16.08 -6.03 -3.98
CA ASP A 17 -15.02 -5.08 -4.34
C ASP A 17 -14.32 -4.50 -3.10
N LEU A 18 -15.08 -4.11 -2.07
CA LEU A 18 -14.51 -3.62 -0.83
C LEU A 18 -13.67 -4.69 -0.12
N ARG A 19 -14.19 -5.92 -0.03
CA ARG A 19 -13.45 -7.03 0.59
C ARG A 19 -12.14 -7.29 -0.14
N ASP A 20 -12.18 -7.32 -1.47
CA ASP A 20 -11.00 -7.61 -2.28
C ASP A 20 -9.96 -6.47 -2.14
N ARG A 21 -10.40 -5.20 -2.16
CA ARG A 21 -9.52 -4.04 -1.92
C ARG A 21 -8.95 -3.99 -0.50
N PHE A 22 -9.72 -4.35 0.52
CA PHE A 22 -9.20 -4.45 1.89
C PHE A 22 -8.20 -5.61 2.04
N THR A 23 -8.39 -6.69 1.30
CA THR A 23 -7.44 -7.81 1.27
C THR A 23 -6.13 -7.37 0.64
N GLU A 24 -6.19 -6.72 -0.53
CA GLU A 24 -5.04 -6.13 -1.21
C GLU A 24 -4.29 -5.11 -0.33
N MET A 25 -5.04 -4.24 0.37
CA MET A 25 -4.45 -3.30 1.33
C MET A 25 -3.70 -4.01 2.45
N ARG A 26 -4.27 -5.09 2.99
CA ARG A 26 -3.62 -5.86 4.05
C ARG A 26 -2.33 -6.53 3.58
N GLU A 27 -2.32 -7.03 2.34
CA GLU A 27 -1.13 -7.62 1.73
C GLU A 27 -0.03 -6.57 1.53
N MET A 28 -0.37 -5.40 0.98
CA MET A 28 0.58 -4.29 0.85
C MET A 28 1.08 -3.79 2.21
N ASP A 29 0.21 -3.68 3.21
CA ASP A 29 0.59 -3.34 4.58
C ASP A 29 1.68 -4.28 5.11
N LEU A 30 1.48 -5.59 4.92
CA LEU A 30 2.43 -6.60 5.36
C LEU A 30 3.74 -6.52 4.57
N GLN A 31 3.68 -6.27 3.26
CA GLN A 31 4.86 -6.10 2.42
C GLN A 31 5.70 -4.90 2.86
N VAL A 32 5.08 -3.73 3.07
CA VAL A 32 5.75 -2.53 3.54
C VAL A 32 6.38 -2.75 4.93
N GLN A 33 5.65 -3.39 5.85
CA GLN A 33 6.19 -3.73 7.18
C GLN A 33 7.43 -4.63 7.07
N ASN A 34 7.36 -5.71 6.30
CA ASN A 34 8.49 -6.63 6.11
C ASN A 34 9.70 -5.93 5.47
N ALA A 35 9.47 -5.03 4.49
CA ALA A 35 10.54 -4.28 3.86
C ALA A 35 11.23 -3.34 4.85
N MET A 36 10.46 -2.66 5.70
CA MET A 36 10.99 -1.78 6.75
C MET A 36 11.79 -2.56 7.80
N ASP A 37 11.28 -3.72 8.25
CA ASP A 37 11.99 -4.57 9.21
C ASP A 37 13.33 -5.09 8.65
N GLN A 38 13.33 -5.54 7.38
CA GLN A 38 14.56 -5.97 6.70
C GLN A 38 15.55 -4.82 6.53
N LEU A 39 15.06 -3.62 6.22
CA LEU A 39 15.90 -2.43 6.11
C LEU A 39 16.54 -2.08 7.45
N GLU A 40 15.78 -2.11 8.55
CA GLU A 40 16.28 -1.86 9.90
C GLU A 40 17.37 -2.87 10.27
N GLN A 41 17.16 -4.16 9.99
CA GLN A 41 18.17 -5.19 10.21
C GLN A 41 19.46 -4.90 9.41
N ARG A 42 19.35 -4.59 8.11
CA ARG A 42 20.51 -4.26 7.25
C ARG A 42 21.26 -3.04 7.75
N VAL A 43 20.55 -2.00 8.19
CA VAL A 43 21.16 -0.78 8.75
C VAL A 43 21.94 -1.12 10.02
N ASN A 44 21.38 -1.94 10.91
CA ASN A 44 22.06 -2.35 12.13
C ASN A 44 23.32 -3.20 11.84
N GLU A 45 23.22 -4.13 10.88
CA GLU A 45 24.35 -4.92 10.40
C GLU A 45 25.43 -4.03 9.76
N PHE A 46 25.03 -3.04 8.96
CA PHE A 46 25.93 -2.07 8.36
C PHE A 46 26.73 -1.33 9.43
N PHE A 47 26.10 -0.76 10.46
CA PHE A 47 26.83 -0.03 11.50
C PHE A 47 27.72 -0.94 12.36
N THR A 48 27.30 -2.18 12.61
CA THR A 48 28.09 -3.18 13.33
C THR A 48 29.36 -3.57 12.56
N ASN A 49 29.23 -3.72 11.25
CA ASN A 49 30.29 -4.22 10.37
C ASN A 49 31.12 -3.09 9.72
N ALA A 50 30.62 -1.86 9.68
CA ALA A 50 31.27 -0.69 9.07
C ALA A 50 32.65 -0.39 9.68
N LYS A 51 32.82 -0.63 10.99
CA LYS A 51 34.10 -0.42 11.69
C LYS A 51 35.14 -1.49 11.36
N LYS A 52 34.71 -2.67 10.92
CA LYS A 52 35.57 -3.83 10.64
C LYS A 52 35.89 -3.98 9.15
N ASN A 53 35.08 -3.38 8.27
CA ASN A 53 35.18 -3.55 6.83
C ASN A 53 35.80 -2.35 6.11
N LYS A 54 36.21 -2.61 4.86
CA LYS A 54 36.83 -1.62 3.98
C LYS A 54 35.84 -0.53 3.55
N PRO A 55 36.33 0.66 3.15
CA PRO A 55 35.50 1.74 2.63
C PRO A 55 34.63 1.31 1.42
N GLU A 56 35.17 0.49 0.53
CA GLU A 56 34.47 -0.02 -0.67
C GLU A 56 33.23 -0.84 -0.30
N TRP A 57 33.35 -1.74 0.68
CA TRP A 57 32.22 -2.51 1.20
C TRP A 57 31.17 -1.59 1.83
N ARG A 58 31.60 -0.51 2.50
CA ARG A 58 30.66 0.45 3.08
C ARG A 58 29.87 1.20 2.01
N GLU A 59 30.53 1.64 0.94
CA GLU A 59 29.82 2.27 -0.20
C GLU A 59 28.83 1.30 -0.84
N GLU A 60 29.23 0.07 -1.10
CA GLU A 60 28.35 -0.95 -1.69
C GLU A 60 27.12 -1.23 -0.82
N GLN A 61 27.31 -1.46 0.48
CA GLN A 61 26.19 -1.71 1.39
C GLN A 61 25.29 -0.47 1.53
N MET A 62 25.86 0.73 1.54
CA MET A 62 25.09 1.97 1.62
C MET A 62 24.20 2.14 0.38
N GLU A 63 24.71 1.82 -0.81
CA GLU A 63 23.91 1.87 -2.04
C GLU A 63 22.78 0.83 -2.04
N ILE A 64 23.02 -0.37 -1.53
CA ILE A 64 21.97 -1.38 -1.37
C ILE A 64 20.89 -0.90 -0.40
N ILE A 65 21.27 -0.37 0.77
CA ILE A 65 20.33 0.17 1.76
C ILE A 65 19.50 1.30 1.17
N LYS A 66 20.12 2.23 0.42
CA LYS A 66 19.37 3.30 -0.26
C LYS A 66 18.37 2.76 -1.25
N LYS A 67 18.75 1.77 -2.07
CA LYS A 67 17.86 1.16 -3.05
C LYS A 67 16.67 0.49 -2.38
N ASP A 68 16.91 -0.28 -1.33
CA ASP A 68 15.86 -0.95 -0.56
C ASP A 68 14.93 0.08 0.11
N TYR A 69 15.48 1.18 0.61
CA TYR A 69 14.69 2.29 1.16
C TYR A 69 13.78 2.95 0.12
N TYR A 70 14.31 3.27 -1.07
CA TYR A 70 13.48 3.86 -2.14
C TYR A 70 12.37 2.92 -2.58
N LYS A 71 12.63 1.62 -2.63
CA LYS A 71 11.59 0.64 -2.91
C LYS A 71 10.52 0.60 -1.81
N ALA A 72 10.92 0.59 -0.54
CA ALA A 72 9.97 0.62 0.57
C ALA A 72 9.12 1.91 0.57
N LEU A 73 9.69 3.04 0.13
CA LEU A 73 8.97 4.29 -0.06
C LEU A 73 7.94 4.20 -1.20
N GLU A 74 8.31 3.62 -2.34
CA GLU A 74 7.40 3.39 -3.46
C GLU A 74 6.23 2.48 -3.06
N ASP A 75 6.52 1.34 -2.41
CA ASP A 75 5.49 0.42 -1.89
C ASP A 75 4.55 1.14 -0.88
N ALA A 76 5.09 2.06 -0.06
CA ALA A 76 4.29 2.85 0.87
C ALA A 76 3.40 3.89 0.18
N ASP A 77 3.88 4.51 -0.90
CA ASP A 77 3.08 5.44 -1.72
C ASP A 77 1.95 4.70 -2.45
N GLU A 78 2.20 3.50 -2.98
CA GLU A 78 1.17 2.65 -3.60
C GLU A 78 0.07 2.29 -2.60
N LYS A 79 0.45 1.95 -1.36
CA LYS A 79 -0.51 1.72 -0.27
C LYS A 79 -1.39 2.96 -0.02
N VAL A 80 -0.82 4.16 -0.01
CA VAL A 80 -1.59 5.41 0.16
C VAL A 80 -2.55 5.61 -1.02
N GLN A 81 -2.13 5.32 -2.25
CA GLN A 81 -3.01 5.39 -3.41
C GLN A 81 -4.17 4.42 -3.30
N LEU A 82 -3.95 3.17 -2.87
CA LEU A 82 -5.03 2.21 -2.64
C LEU A 82 -5.99 2.70 -1.55
N ALA A 83 -5.48 3.28 -0.47
CA ALA A 83 -6.32 3.87 0.58
C ALA A 83 -7.24 4.98 0.03
N ASN A 84 -6.72 5.84 -0.84
CA ASN A 84 -7.52 6.85 -1.51
C ASN A 84 -8.58 6.23 -2.43
N GLN A 85 -8.24 5.18 -3.19
CA GLN A 85 -9.20 4.47 -4.04
C GLN A 85 -10.34 3.84 -3.23
N ILE A 86 -10.04 3.21 -2.08
CA ILE A 86 -11.06 2.66 -1.19
C ILE A 86 -11.94 3.79 -0.62
N TYR A 87 -11.32 4.90 -0.21
CA TYR A 87 -12.06 6.06 0.28
C TYR A 87 -13.01 6.64 -0.78
N ASP A 88 -12.54 6.81 -2.01
CA ASP A 88 -13.34 7.32 -3.12
C ASP A 88 -14.48 6.37 -3.48
N LEU A 89 -14.24 5.06 -3.47
CA LEU A 89 -15.28 4.04 -3.62
C LEU A 89 -16.38 4.29 -2.56
N VAL A 90 -16.04 4.24 -1.27
CA VAL A 90 -17.00 4.44 -0.18
C VAL A 90 -17.71 5.80 -0.25
N SER A 91 -16.99 6.86 -0.62
CA SER A 91 -17.52 8.23 -0.77
C SER A 91 -18.56 8.33 -1.88
N ASN A 92 -18.28 7.74 -3.05
CA ASN A 92 -19.22 7.73 -4.18
C ASN A 92 -20.51 6.97 -3.83
N PHE A 93 -20.41 5.84 -3.13
CA PHE A 93 -21.59 5.11 -2.65
C PHE A 93 -22.37 5.87 -1.59
N SER A 94 -21.68 6.58 -0.70
CA SER A 94 -22.34 7.44 0.29
C SER A 94 -23.16 8.52 -0.41
N LYS A 95 -22.59 9.19 -1.43
CA LYS A 95 -23.30 10.21 -2.24
C LYS A 95 -24.50 9.64 -2.99
N VAL A 96 -24.39 8.43 -3.52
CA VAL A 96 -25.52 7.70 -4.14
C VAL A 96 -26.65 7.47 -3.14
N LYS A 97 -26.34 7.13 -1.87
CA LYS A 97 -27.36 6.99 -0.82
C LYS A 97 -27.97 8.31 -0.35
N VAL A 98 -27.33 9.47 -0.57
CA VAL A 98 -27.85 10.80 -0.19
C VAL A 98 -28.53 11.56 -1.35
N ALA A 99 -28.91 10.88 -2.42
CA ALA A 99 -29.84 11.44 -3.40
C ALA A 99 -31.29 10.96 -3.15
N PRO A 100 -31.99 11.40 -2.09
CA PRO A 100 -33.44 11.34 -2.06
C PRO A 100 -33.96 12.56 -2.81
N GLY A 101 -34.53 12.36 -3.99
CA GLY A 101 -35.12 13.47 -4.72
C GLY A 101 -35.58 13.15 -6.11
N TYR A 102 -36.43 12.12 -6.27
CA TYR A 102 -37.72 12.17 -6.97
C TYR A 102 -38.62 11.08 -6.41
#